data_AF-A0A0U1DCJ0-F1
#
_entry.id   AF-A0A0U1DCJ0-F1
#
_cell.length_a   1.000
_cell.length_b   1.000
_cell.length_c   1.000
_cell.angle_alpha   90.00
_cell.angle_beta   90.00
_cell.angle_gamma   90.00
#
_symmetry.space_group_name_H-M   'P 1'
#
loop_
_entity.id
_entity.type
_entity.pdbx_description
1 polymer ?
#
loop_
_entity_poly.entity_id
_entity_poly.type
_entity_poly.pdbx_seq_one_letter_code
_entity_poly.pdbx_strand_id
1 'polypeptide(L)'
;MPGVVPFAADFLLDTTRAAYLLVRNGVRRKYPNIKFILSHAGGFVPYASHRMAVAIMGDTGRSPADVLDDFASFYFDTALSSSAAALPTLLAFAEPGHLTFGSDWPFAPLPASQLFAAGLDTYDGLDSVARQAINRNNALALFPRLGPAPAAPAPSQLDRVRHQATRAVMRGVARLINTK
;
A
#
# COMPACT_ATOMS: atom_id res chain seq x y z
N MET A 1 -4.48 -19.31 -10.84
CA MET A 1 -4.02 -20.74 -10.93
C MET A 1 -5.15 -21.66 -10.46
N PRO A 2 -5.36 -22.86 -11.04
CA PRO A 2 -6.35 -23.80 -10.52
C PRO A 2 -6.15 -24.08 -9.02
N GLY A 3 -7.20 -23.96 -8.22
CA GLY A 3 -7.16 -24.20 -6.76
C GLY A 3 -6.60 -23.06 -5.90
N VAL A 4 -6.14 -21.94 -6.49
CA VAL A 4 -5.68 -20.76 -5.74
C VAL A 4 -6.65 -19.61 -5.99
N VAL A 5 -7.20 -19.05 -4.91
CA VAL A 5 -8.06 -17.89 -4.99
C VAL A 5 -7.28 -16.67 -5.52
N PRO A 6 -7.81 -15.90 -6.49
CA PRO A 6 -7.01 -14.90 -7.21
C PRO A 6 -6.35 -13.83 -6.32
N PHE A 7 -7.04 -13.35 -5.27
CA PHE A 7 -6.50 -12.32 -4.38
C PHE A 7 -5.25 -12.77 -3.61
N ALA A 8 -5.07 -14.09 -3.41
CA ALA A 8 -3.93 -14.63 -2.67
C ALA A 8 -2.64 -14.64 -3.50
N ALA A 9 -2.72 -14.57 -4.84
CA ALA A 9 -1.53 -14.65 -5.70
C ALA A 9 -1.69 -13.90 -7.03
N ASP A 10 -2.71 -14.24 -7.81
CA ASP A 10 -2.82 -13.78 -9.20
C ASP A 10 -2.98 -12.25 -9.30
N PHE A 11 -3.75 -11.62 -8.40
CA PHE A 11 -3.92 -10.15 -8.40
C PHE A 11 -2.60 -9.42 -8.14
N LEU A 12 -1.82 -9.88 -7.15
CA LEU A 12 -0.51 -9.32 -6.83
C LEU A 12 0.44 -9.43 -8.04
N LEU A 13 0.44 -10.59 -8.71
CA LEU A 13 1.25 -10.81 -9.91
C LEU A 13 0.81 -9.91 -11.07
N ASP A 14 -0.50 -9.70 -11.24
CA ASP A 14 -1.00 -8.90 -12.34
C ASP A 14 -0.67 -7.41 -12.17
N THR A 15 -0.84 -6.85 -10.96
CA THR A 15 -0.34 -5.50 -10.62
C THR A 15 1.16 -5.39 -10.85
N THR A 16 1.92 -6.41 -10.47
CA THR A 16 3.38 -6.45 -10.66
C THR A 16 3.74 -6.42 -12.15
N ARG A 17 3.06 -7.22 -12.96
CA ARG A 17 3.25 -7.25 -14.41
C ARG A 17 2.91 -5.92 -15.06
N ALA A 18 1.81 -5.28 -14.65
CA ALA A 18 1.43 -3.97 -15.15
C ALA A 18 2.49 -2.91 -14.82
N ALA A 19 2.95 -2.83 -13.57
CA ALA A 19 4.02 -1.91 -13.17
C ALA A 19 5.31 -2.15 -13.96
N TYR A 20 5.72 -3.41 -14.11
CA TYR A 20 6.89 -3.80 -14.90
C TYR A 20 6.79 -3.29 -16.34
N LEU A 21 5.66 -3.49 -17.00
CA LEU A 21 5.45 -3.05 -18.38
C LEU A 21 5.39 -1.53 -18.51
N LEU A 22 4.81 -0.82 -17.54
CA LEU A 22 4.79 0.65 -17.51
C LEU A 22 6.21 1.22 -17.43
N VAL A 23 7.05 0.66 -16.56
CA VAL A 23 8.44 1.11 -16.40
C VAL A 23 9.29 0.69 -17.58
N ARG A 24 9.25 -0.59 -17.99
CA ARG A 24 10.02 -1.11 -19.14
C ARG A 24 9.80 -0.28 -20.40
N ASN A 25 8.53 0.05 -20.71
CA ASN A 25 8.18 0.80 -21.91
C ASN A 25 8.30 2.32 -21.74
N GLY A 26 8.90 2.80 -20.65
CA GLY A 26 9.15 4.23 -20.41
C GLY A 26 7.88 5.06 -20.21
N VAL A 27 6.72 4.44 -19.97
CA VAL A 27 5.42 5.13 -19.84
C VAL A 27 5.47 6.12 -18.67
N ARG A 28 6.09 5.72 -17.57
CA ARG A 28 6.22 6.57 -16.37
C ARG A 28 6.93 7.89 -16.68
N ARG A 29 7.99 7.85 -17.50
CA ARG A 29 8.78 9.02 -17.93
C ARG A 29 8.12 9.81 -19.06
N LYS A 30 7.50 9.11 -20.01
CA LYS A 30 6.82 9.73 -21.15
C LYS A 30 5.59 10.53 -20.73
N TYR A 31 4.89 10.09 -19.68
CA TYR A 31 3.68 10.73 -19.16
C TYR A 31 3.81 11.06 -17.67
N PRO A 32 4.67 12.02 -17.29
CA PRO A 32 5.03 12.28 -15.90
C PRO A 32 3.84 12.76 -15.04
N ASN A 33 2.84 13.35 -15.68
CA ASN A 33 1.64 13.90 -15.05
C ASN A 33 0.61 12.85 -14.63
N ILE A 34 0.71 11.61 -15.14
CA ILE A 34 -0.15 10.51 -14.67
C ILE A 34 0.36 10.04 -13.31
N LYS A 35 -0.55 9.96 -12.33
CA LYS A 35 -0.27 9.45 -10.98
C LYS A 35 -0.89 8.05 -10.88
N PHE A 36 -0.07 7.01 -11.02
CA PHE A 36 -0.51 5.63 -10.85
C PHE A 36 -0.46 5.26 -9.37
N ILE A 37 -1.57 4.75 -8.84
CA ILE A 37 -1.65 4.15 -7.51
C ILE A 37 -1.73 2.64 -7.71
N LEU A 38 -0.72 1.91 -7.25
CA LEU A 38 -0.68 0.46 -7.32
C LEU A 38 -1.32 -0.13 -6.07
N SER A 39 -2.32 -0.98 -6.28
CA SER A 39 -3.06 -1.63 -5.20
C SER A 39 -2.22 -2.67 -4.47
N HIS A 40 -2.58 -2.93 -3.20
CA HIS A 40 -2.04 -4.00 -2.38
C HIS A 40 -0.52 -3.90 -2.22
N ALA A 41 -0.03 -2.71 -1.87
CA ALA A 41 1.40 -2.39 -1.81
C ALA A 41 2.16 -2.58 -3.14
N GLY A 42 1.47 -2.59 -4.28
CA GLY A 42 2.08 -2.82 -5.59
C GLY A 42 2.42 -4.28 -5.87
N GLY A 43 1.75 -5.22 -5.21
CA GLY A 43 2.01 -6.64 -5.38
C GLY A 43 3.41 -7.02 -4.93
N PHE A 44 4.21 -7.56 -5.84
CA PHE A 44 5.59 -7.98 -5.56
C PHE A 44 6.61 -6.92 -5.94
N VAL A 45 6.20 -5.74 -6.45
CA VAL A 45 7.13 -4.70 -6.93
C VAL A 45 8.13 -4.27 -5.85
N PRO A 46 7.72 -3.89 -4.62
CA PRO A 46 8.69 -3.45 -3.61
C PRO A 46 9.74 -4.51 -3.27
N TYR A 47 9.33 -5.78 -3.20
CA TYR A 47 10.21 -6.90 -2.88
C TYR A 47 11.13 -7.28 -4.06
N ALA A 48 10.62 -7.27 -5.29
CA ALA A 48 11.30 -7.83 -6.46
C ALA A 48 11.88 -6.77 -7.41
N SER A 49 11.80 -5.48 -7.07
CA SER A 49 12.22 -4.34 -7.90
C SER A 49 13.64 -4.47 -8.45
N HIS A 50 14.62 -4.89 -7.64
CA HIS A 50 16.00 -5.09 -8.09
C HIS A 50 16.13 -6.18 -9.16
N ARG A 51 15.38 -7.29 -9.04
CA ARG A 51 15.37 -8.35 -10.05
C ARG A 51 14.76 -7.84 -11.36
N MET A 52 13.69 -7.05 -11.27
CA MET A 52 13.07 -6.40 -12.42
C MET A 52 14.00 -5.40 -13.10
N ALA A 53 14.73 -4.60 -12.32
CA ALA A 53 15.68 -3.62 -12.82
C ALA A 53 16.82 -4.27 -13.62
N VAL A 54 17.36 -5.40 -13.13
CA VAL A 54 18.36 -6.19 -13.88
C VAL A 54 17.77 -6.72 -15.19
N ALA A 55 16.53 -7.22 -15.18
CA ALA A 55 15.89 -7.72 -16.40
C ALA A 55 15.65 -6.60 -17.43
N ILE A 56 15.16 -5.44 -17.00
CA ILE A 56 14.94 -4.27 -17.88
C ILE A 56 16.27 -3.74 -18.40
N MET A 57 17.32 -3.67 -17.57
CA MET A 57 18.66 -3.29 -18.03
C MET A 57 19.15 -4.22 -19.13
N GLY A 58 19.03 -5.54 -18.97
CA GLY A 58 19.48 -6.51 -19.97
C GLY A 58 18.73 -6.41 -21.29
N ASP A 59 17.46 -5.99 -21.25
CA ASP A 59 16.58 -5.91 -22.42
C ASP A 59 16.59 -4.52 -23.11
N THR A 60 16.73 -3.43 -22.36
CA THR A 60 16.65 -2.06 -22.88
C THR A 60 17.93 -1.25 -22.74
N GLY A 61 18.98 -1.77 -22.08
CA GLY A 61 20.22 -1.06 -21.78
C GLY A 61 20.08 0.08 -20.75
N ARG A 62 18.94 0.20 -20.08
CA ARG A 62 18.68 1.29 -19.13
C ARG A 62 19.41 1.06 -17.80
N SER A 63 19.82 2.15 -17.15
CA SER A 63 20.41 2.12 -15.81
C SER A 63 19.48 1.43 -14.80
N PRO A 64 19.97 0.47 -13.98
CA PRO A 64 19.17 -0.13 -12.92
C PRO A 64 18.68 0.89 -11.88
N ALA A 65 19.49 1.90 -11.55
CA ALA A 65 19.12 2.94 -10.59
C ALA A 65 17.91 3.72 -11.09
N ASP A 66 17.97 4.18 -12.34
CA ASP A 66 16.87 4.83 -13.05
C ASP A 66 15.56 4.02 -13.05
N VAL A 67 15.69 2.69 -13.22
CA VAL A 67 14.53 1.79 -13.24
C VAL A 67 13.96 1.62 -11.83
N LEU A 68 14.80 1.54 -10.81
CA LEU A 68 14.37 1.50 -9.41
C LEU A 68 13.65 2.79 -9.01
N ASP A 69 14.18 3.95 -9.39
CA ASP A 69 13.55 5.25 -9.16
C ASP A 69 12.17 5.31 -9.83
N ASP A 70 12.08 4.86 -11.09
CA ASP A 70 10.79 4.81 -11.80
C ASP A 70 9.76 3.95 -11.05
N PHE A 71 10.16 2.80 -10.51
CA PHE A 71 9.25 1.96 -9.73
C PHE A 71 8.89 2.60 -8.37
N ALA A 72 9.86 3.17 -7.65
CA ALA A 72 9.62 3.83 -6.36
C ALA A 72 8.72 5.08 -6.48
N SER A 73 8.71 5.72 -7.67
CA SER A 73 7.90 6.90 -7.98
C SER A 73 6.39 6.63 -8.16
N PHE A 74 5.97 5.37 -8.18
CA PHE A 74 4.55 5.04 -8.11
C PHE A 74 3.98 5.42 -6.74
N TYR A 75 2.65 5.58 -6.68
CA TYR A 75 1.93 5.59 -5.41
C TYR A 75 1.49 4.17 -5.07
N PHE A 76 1.31 3.89 -3.78
CA PHE A 76 0.91 2.57 -3.29
C PHE A 76 -0.13 2.71 -2.20
N ASP A 77 -1.15 1.86 -2.22
CA ASP A 77 -2.05 1.71 -1.07
C ASP A 77 -1.55 0.62 -0.10
N THR A 78 -2.07 0.63 1.13
CA THR A 78 -1.78 -0.37 2.16
C THR A 78 -2.83 -1.48 2.27
N ALA A 79 -3.73 -1.59 1.30
CA ALA A 79 -4.84 -2.54 1.36
C ALA A 79 -4.32 -3.98 1.45
N LEU A 80 -4.71 -4.72 2.48
CA LEU A 80 -4.27 -6.10 2.73
C LEU A 80 -2.74 -6.32 2.77
N SER A 81 -1.93 -5.27 2.99
CA SER A 81 -0.46 -5.33 2.81
C SER A 81 0.34 -4.68 3.94
N SER A 82 -0.18 -4.67 5.16
CA SER A 82 0.44 -4.09 6.35
C SER A 82 0.99 -5.12 7.36
N SER A 83 1.40 -6.30 6.87
CA SER A 83 2.05 -7.33 7.69
C SER A 83 3.48 -6.94 8.08
N ALA A 84 4.06 -7.64 9.05
CA ALA A 84 5.45 -7.42 9.50
C ALA A 84 6.50 -7.57 8.39
N ALA A 85 6.21 -8.32 7.33
CA ALA A 85 7.10 -8.44 6.17
C ALA A 85 6.80 -7.39 5.09
N ALA A 86 5.52 -7.17 4.77
CA ALA A 86 5.15 -6.32 3.64
C ALA A 86 5.34 -4.82 3.95
N LEU A 87 4.94 -4.37 5.15
CA LEU A 87 4.96 -2.94 5.47
C LEU A 87 6.37 -2.36 5.53
N PRO A 88 7.38 -2.97 6.19
CA PRO A 88 8.74 -2.44 6.18
C PRO A 88 9.34 -2.41 4.78
N THR A 89 9.10 -3.45 3.98
CA THR A 89 9.57 -3.50 2.59
C THR A 89 8.95 -2.38 1.75
N LEU A 90 7.65 -2.13 1.91
CA LEU A 90 6.99 -1.01 1.22
C LEU A 90 7.54 0.34 1.66
N LEU A 91 7.71 0.55 2.98
CA LEU A 91 8.23 1.79 3.56
C LEU A 91 9.66 2.10 3.14
N ALA A 92 10.51 1.08 3.02
CA ALA A 92 11.89 1.23 2.55
C ALA A 92 11.97 1.49 1.04
N PHE A 93 10.92 1.17 0.29
CA PHE A 93 10.92 1.19 -1.16
C PHE A 93 10.26 2.42 -1.77
N ALA A 94 9.09 2.81 -1.28
CA ALA A 94 8.30 3.89 -1.88
C ALA A 94 8.91 5.26 -1.61
N GLU A 95 8.75 6.19 -2.57
CA GLU A 95 9.14 7.58 -2.35
C GLU A 95 8.37 8.22 -1.17
N PRO A 96 9.00 9.15 -0.42
CA PRO A 96 8.31 9.87 0.65
C PRO A 96 7.02 10.53 0.17
N GLY A 97 5.92 10.29 0.89
CA GLY A 97 4.59 10.82 0.54
C GLY A 97 3.81 10.00 -0.50
N HIS A 98 4.36 8.90 -1.00
CA HIS A 98 3.71 8.08 -2.04
C HIS A 98 2.89 6.90 -1.50
N LEU A 99 2.66 6.86 -0.19
CA LEU A 99 1.87 5.82 0.45
C LEU A 99 0.51 6.35 0.90
N THR A 100 -0.56 5.62 0.59
CA THR A 100 -1.92 5.92 1.03
C THR A 100 -2.54 4.75 1.78
N PHE A 101 -3.48 5.04 2.67
CA PHE A 101 -4.28 3.99 3.30
C PHE A 101 -5.28 3.38 2.32
N GLY A 102 -5.43 2.06 2.35
CA GLY A 102 -6.49 1.32 1.65
C GLY A 102 -7.07 0.20 2.53
N SER A 103 -8.37 -0.06 2.43
CA SER A 103 -9.04 -1.12 3.20
C SER A 103 -9.50 -2.32 2.38
N ASP A 104 -9.61 -2.15 1.06
CA ASP A 104 -10.25 -3.06 0.11
C ASP A 104 -11.71 -3.43 0.43
N TRP A 105 -12.41 -2.62 1.24
CA TRP A 105 -13.83 -2.82 1.52
C TRP A 105 -14.68 -2.48 0.26
N PRO A 106 -15.66 -3.31 -0.15
CA PRO A 106 -16.22 -4.47 0.56
C PRO A 106 -15.69 -5.84 0.12
N PHE A 107 -14.66 -5.91 -0.73
CA PHE A 107 -14.11 -7.18 -1.21
C PHE A 107 -13.31 -7.91 -0.14
N ALA A 108 -12.49 -7.19 0.61
CA ALA A 108 -11.98 -7.67 1.88
C ALA A 108 -13.09 -7.62 2.92
N PRO A 109 -13.44 -8.76 3.56
CA PRO A 109 -14.39 -8.75 4.67
C PRO A 109 -13.88 -7.88 5.81
N LEU A 110 -14.81 -7.27 6.55
CA LEU A 110 -14.49 -6.35 7.64
C LEU A 110 -13.41 -6.86 8.62
N PRO A 111 -13.41 -8.14 9.07
CA PRO A 111 -12.35 -8.63 9.95
C PRO A 111 -10.94 -8.58 9.31
N ALA A 112 -10.83 -8.88 8.01
CA ALA A 112 -9.56 -8.81 7.28
C ALA A 112 -9.11 -7.34 7.15
N SER A 113 -9.99 -6.45 6.69
CA SER A 113 -9.68 -5.02 6.61
C SER A 113 -9.25 -4.43 7.96
N GLN A 114 -9.93 -4.80 9.04
CA GLN A 114 -9.59 -4.36 10.39
C GLN A 114 -8.24 -4.93 10.86
N LEU A 115 -7.91 -6.18 10.51
CA LEU A 115 -6.64 -6.79 10.86
C LEU A 115 -5.47 -6.02 10.22
N PHE A 116 -5.55 -5.74 8.92
CA PHE A 116 -4.51 -4.98 8.24
C PHE A 116 -4.48 -3.51 8.67
N ALA A 117 -5.63 -2.86 8.88
CA ALA A 117 -5.64 -1.52 9.46
C ALA A 117 -4.97 -1.49 10.86
N ALA A 118 -5.20 -2.52 11.68
CA ALA A 118 -4.54 -2.67 12.97
C ALA A 118 -3.03 -2.95 12.82
N GLY A 119 -2.62 -3.78 11.86
CA GLY A 119 -1.22 -4.04 11.54
C GLY A 119 -0.47 -2.75 11.17
N LEU A 120 -1.09 -1.91 10.34
CA LEU A 120 -0.58 -0.57 10.07
C LEU A 120 -0.48 0.21 11.38
N ASP A 121 -1.60 0.42 12.10
CA ASP A 121 -1.70 1.16 13.37
C ASP A 121 -0.66 0.79 14.45
N THR A 122 -0.27 -0.47 14.52
CA THR A 122 0.63 -0.99 15.58
C THR A 122 2.07 -1.14 15.14
N TYR A 123 2.42 -0.85 13.89
CA TYR A 123 3.78 -0.99 13.42
C TYR A 123 4.70 0.07 14.05
N ASP A 124 5.68 -0.38 14.83
CA ASP A 124 6.54 0.50 15.63
C ASP A 124 7.54 1.32 14.80
N GLY A 125 7.84 0.90 13.56
CA GLY A 125 8.72 1.62 12.65
C GLY A 125 8.06 2.86 11.99
N LEU A 126 6.86 3.24 12.40
CA LEU A 126 6.16 4.45 11.95
C LEU A 126 5.84 5.36 13.14
N ASP A 127 6.35 6.59 13.10
CA ASP A 127 5.92 7.62 14.04
C ASP A 127 4.47 8.07 13.75
N SER A 128 3.93 8.92 14.63
CA SER A 128 2.57 9.43 14.49
C SER A 128 2.36 10.30 13.24
N VAL A 129 3.40 11.01 12.79
CA VAL A 129 3.36 11.93 11.65
C VAL A 129 3.29 11.15 10.34
N ALA A 130 4.20 10.20 10.13
CA ALA A 130 4.23 9.33 8.96
C ALA A 130 2.96 8.49 8.87
N ARG A 131 2.47 7.98 10.01
CA ARG A 131 1.19 7.26 10.07
C ARG A 131 0.00 8.14 9.70
N GLN A 132 -0.04 9.40 10.15
CA GLN A 132 -1.07 10.35 9.76
C GLN A 132 -0.97 10.70 8.27
N ALA A 133 0.24 10.79 7.72
CA ALA A 133 0.47 11.04 6.31
C ALA A 133 -0.15 9.92 5.44
N ILE A 134 0.14 8.66 5.76
CA ILE A 134 -0.42 7.47 5.09
C ILE A 134 -1.95 7.44 5.24
N ASN A 135 -2.45 7.63 6.46
CA ASN A 135 -3.88 7.55 6.75
C ASN A 135 -4.71 8.67 6.10
N ARG A 136 -4.08 9.79 5.71
CA ARG A 136 -4.85 10.97 5.28
C ARG A 136 -4.10 11.93 4.37
N ASN A 137 -2.98 12.50 4.82
CA ASN A 137 -2.44 13.71 4.20
C ASN A 137 -1.94 13.46 2.77
N ASN A 138 -1.35 12.29 2.51
CA ASN A 138 -0.86 11.91 1.17
C ASN A 138 -2.03 11.81 0.17
N ALA A 139 -3.15 11.22 0.60
CA ALA A 139 -4.36 11.14 -0.23
C ALA A 139 -4.97 12.52 -0.49
N LEU A 140 -4.95 13.44 0.48
CA LEU A 140 -5.43 14.81 0.26
C LEU A 140 -4.56 15.59 -0.72
N ALA A 141 -3.24 15.37 -0.70
CA ALA A 141 -2.33 15.96 -1.68
C ALA A 141 -2.59 15.42 -3.10
N LEU A 142 -2.91 14.14 -3.25
CA LEU A 142 -3.28 13.52 -4.53
C LEU A 142 -4.63 13.99 -5.07
N PHE A 143 -5.59 14.21 -4.17
CA PHE A 143 -6.97 14.54 -4.53
C PHE A 143 -7.42 15.87 -3.90
N PRO A 144 -6.77 17.01 -4.24
CA PRO A 144 -7.02 18.29 -3.58
C PRO A 144 -8.48 18.76 -3.75
N ARG A 145 -9.12 18.39 -4.87
CA ARG A 145 -10.53 18.69 -5.15
C ARG A 145 -11.52 18.06 -4.16
N LEU A 146 -11.13 17.00 -3.46
CA LEU A 146 -11.99 16.34 -2.48
C LEU A 146 -11.97 17.06 -1.12
N GLY A 147 -10.96 17.92 -0.89
CA GLY A 147 -10.83 18.71 0.34
C GLY A 147 -10.84 17.86 1.61
N PRO A 148 -10.87 18.50 2.79
CA PRO A 148 -11.29 17.80 4.00
C PRO A 148 -12.75 17.38 3.84
N ALA A 149 -13.04 16.09 3.99
CA ALA A 149 -14.42 15.64 4.10
C ALA A 149 -15.11 16.40 5.26
N PRO A 150 -16.38 16.82 5.11
CA PRO A 150 -17.17 17.34 6.21
C PRO A 150 -17.12 16.37 7.38
N ALA A 151 -17.12 16.88 8.61
CA ALA A 151 -17.19 16.02 9.79
C ALA A 151 -18.43 15.14 9.68
N ALA A 152 -18.22 13.81 9.64
CA ALA A 152 -19.33 12.88 9.72
C ALA A 152 -20.09 13.10 11.04
N PRO A 153 -21.41 12.86 11.08
CA PRO A 153 -22.17 12.92 12.31
C PRO A 153 -21.47 12.11 13.39
N ALA A 154 -21.32 12.69 14.58
CA ALA A 154 -20.61 12.01 15.65
C ALA A 154 -21.34 10.70 15.99
N PRO A 155 -20.67 9.54 15.97
CA PRO A 155 -21.31 8.28 16.31
C PRO A 155 -21.83 8.32 17.74
N SER A 156 -22.84 7.49 18.03
CA SER A 156 -23.38 7.35 19.39
C SER A 156 -22.28 6.95 20.37
N GLN A 157 -22.47 7.22 21.66
CA GLN A 157 -21.47 6.81 22.66
C GLN A 157 -21.24 5.30 22.66
N LEU A 158 -22.31 4.51 22.49
CA LEU A 158 -22.24 3.06 22.39
C LEU A 158 -21.41 2.62 21.19
N ASP A 159 -21.62 3.24 20.02
CA ASP A 159 -20.84 2.93 18.82
C ASP A 159 -19.37 3.28 19.00
N ARG A 160 -19.05 4.42 19.64
CA ARG A 160 -17.66 4.79 19.95
C ARG A 160 -16.99 3.76 20.84
N VAL A 161 -17.66 3.35 21.93
CA VAL A 161 -17.14 2.34 22.85
C VAL A 161 -16.93 1.02 22.12
N ARG A 162 -17.90 0.58 21.32
CA ARG A 162 -17.78 -0.65 20.51
C ARG A 162 -16.64 -0.57 19.51
N HIS A 163 -16.47 0.55 18.80
CA HIS A 163 -15.38 0.76 17.85
C HIS A 163 -14.01 0.80 18.53
N GLN A 164 -13.90 1.46 19.68
CA GLN A 164 -12.66 1.50 20.46
C GLN A 164 -12.29 0.11 20.98
N ALA A 165 -13.25 -0.63 21.52
CA ALA A 165 -13.04 -2.02 21.96
C ALA A 165 -12.59 -2.90 20.79
N THR A 166 -13.28 -2.82 19.64
CA THR A 166 -12.94 -3.58 18.43
C THR A 166 -11.53 -3.24 17.95
N ARG A 167 -11.16 -1.96 17.88
CA ARG A 167 -9.78 -1.56 17.50
C ARG A 167 -8.76 -2.08 18.50
N ALA A 168 -9.02 -2.00 19.80
CA ALA A 168 -8.10 -2.49 20.83
C ALA A 168 -7.85 -4.00 20.67
N VAL A 169 -8.92 -4.79 20.46
CA VAL A 169 -8.83 -6.23 20.19
C VAL A 169 -7.98 -6.50 18.95
N MET A 170 -8.31 -5.85 17.82
CA MET A 170 -7.60 -6.09 16.55
C MET A 170 -6.12 -5.68 16.61
N ARG A 171 -5.77 -4.62 17.36
CA ARG A 171 -4.37 -4.24 17.62
C ARG A 171 -3.63 -5.28 18.45
N GLY A 172 -4.30 -5.88 19.44
CA GLY A 172 -3.74 -7.01 20.19
C GLY A 172 -3.45 -8.22 19.29
N VAL A 173 -4.42 -8.58 18.44
CA VAL A 173 -4.27 -9.67 17.47
C VAL A 173 -3.15 -9.40 16.47
N ALA A 174 -3.12 -8.19 15.89
CA ALA A 174 -2.08 -7.80 14.93
C ALA A 174 -0.67 -7.88 15.52
N ARG A 175 -0.47 -7.40 16.76
CA ARG A 175 0.81 -7.53 17.47
C ARG A 175 1.22 -8.99 17.65
N LEU A 176 0.31 -9.86 18.05
CA LEU A 176 0.58 -11.29 18.23
C LEU A 176 0.96 -12.01 16.92
N ILE A 177 0.36 -11.60 15.80
CA ILE A 177 0.68 -12.17 14.49
C ILE A 177 2.03 -11.67 13.98
N ASN A 178 2.37 -10.40 14.26
CA ASN A 178 3.55 -9.72 13.73
C ASN A 178 4.82 -9.88 14.61
N THR A 179 4.76 -10.61 15.73
CA THR A 179 5.93 -10.88 16.60
C THR A 179 6.73 -12.14 16.21
N LYS A 180 6.38 -12.81 15.12
CA LYS A 180 7.13 -13.93 14.53
C LYS A 180 7.90 -13.48 13.30
#